data_AF-A0AA97B9E0-F1
#
_entry.id   AF-A0AA97B9E0-F1
#
_cell.length_a   1.000
_cell.length_b   1.000
_cell.length_c   1.000
_cell.angle_alpha   90.00
_cell.angle_beta   90.00
_cell.angle_gamma   90.00
#
_symmetry.space_group_name_H-M   'P 1'
#
loop_
_entity.id
_entity.type
_entity.pdbx_description
1 polymer ?
#
loop_
_entity_poly.entity_id
_entity_poly.type
_entity_poly.pdbx_seq_one_letter_code
_entity_poly.pdbx_strand_id
1 'polypeptide(L)'
;MTLSSVACGDVDPQEAVTISQGVYGMTSYVNDVCSSGCEREPRSMTLLVKSLPQDMDVASVTSNEDGFYEAALALGDYRICTTFGRCTDFSVGINEVVRLDYEMSVGPGWSR
;
A
#
# COMPACT_ATOMS: atom_id res chain seq x y z
N MET A 1 -10.90 6.82 -37.12
CA MET A 1 -11.55 6.33 -35.89
C MET A 1 -10.47 5.65 -35.07
N THR A 2 -9.80 6.40 -34.21
CA THR A 2 -8.77 5.88 -33.31
C THR A 2 -9.47 5.25 -32.13
N LEU A 3 -9.32 3.93 -32.00
CA LEU A 3 -9.78 3.15 -30.86
C LEU A 3 -9.03 3.64 -29.63
N SER A 4 -9.71 4.44 -28.80
CA SER A 4 -9.27 4.78 -27.46
C SER A 4 -9.21 3.48 -26.67
N SER A 5 -8.00 2.92 -26.56
CA SER A 5 -7.67 1.93 -25.53
C SER A 5 -8.08 2.54 -24.20
N VAL A 6 -9.08 1.94 -23.56
CA VAL A 6 -9.47 2.22 -22.19
C VAL A 6 -8.22 2.00 -21.35
N ALA A 7 -7.53 3.08 -21.00
CA ALA A 7 -6.57 3.06 -19.91
C ALA A 7 -7.39 2.68 -18.68
N CYS A 8 -7.20 1.47 -18.16
CA CYS A 8 -7.51 1.19 -16.76
C CYS A 8 -6.86 2.35 -15.99
N GLY A 9 -7.68 3.19 -15.36
CA GLY A 9 -7.21 4.43 -14.74
C GLY A 9 -6.10 4.12 -13.76
N ASP A 10 -4.86 4.38 -14.19
CA ASP A 10 -3.71 4.56 -13.32
C ASP A 10 -4.05 5.80 -12.49
N VAL A 11 -4.72 5.60 -11.36
CA VAL A 11 -4.79 6.63 -10.32
C VAL A 11 -3.35 6.75 -9.82
N ASP A 12 -2.66 7.82 -10.23
CA ASP A 12 -1.30 8.06 -9.75
C ASP A 12 -1.39 8.32 -8.23
N PRO A 13 -0.86 7.43 -7.37
CA PRO A 13 -0.96 7.61 -5.93
C PRO A 13 -0.28 8.90 -5.47
N GLN A 14 0.62 9.49 -6.25
CA GLN A 14 1.24 10.78 -5.95
C GLN A 14 0.24 11.94 -5.94
N GLU A 15 -0.83 11.88 -6.73
CA GLU A 15 -1.84 12.95 -6.78
C GLU A 15 -2.78 12.93 -5.57
N ALA A 16 -2.86 11.80 -4.86
CA ALA A 16 -3.69 11.63 -3.67
C ALA A 16 -2.96 11.96 -2.35
N VAL A 17 -1.64 12.15 -2.37
CA VAL A 17 -0.85 12.42 -1.16
C VAL A 17 -1.19 13.79 -0.58
N THR A 18 -1.61 13.82 0.68
CA THR A 18 -1.89 15.06 1.40
C THR A 18 -0.84 15.40 2.46
N ILE A 19 -0.02 14.42 2.84
CA ILE A 19 1.04 14.57 3.83
C ILE A 19 2.31 15.19 3.23
N SER A 20 3.00 16.00 4.03
CA SER A 20 4.32 16.56 3.66
C SER A 20 5.49 15.74 4.21
N GLN A 21 5.22 14.76 5.07
CA GLN A 21 6.22 13.89 5.67
C GLN A 21 5.59 12.58 6.16
N GLY A 22 6.20 11.44 5.84
CA GLY A 22 5.77 10.13 6.32
C GLY A 22 5.83 9.04 5.26
N VAL A 23 4.79 8.22 5.19
CA VAL A 23 4.69 7.09 4.25
C VAL A 23 3.36 7.08 3.53
N TYR A 24 3.36 6.72 2.25
CA TYR A 24 2.15 6.48 1.46
C TYR A 24 2.37 5.30 0.51
N GLY A 25 1.30 4.83 -0.11
CA GLY A 25 1.39 3.90 -1.21
C GLY A 25 0.07 3.23 -1.54
N MET A 26 0.15 2.22 -2.39
CA MET A 26 -0.99 1.45 -2.88
C MET A 26 -0.94 0.02 -2.39
N THR A 27 -2.10 -0.51 -2.02
CA THR A 27 -2.30 -1.93 -1.77
C THR A 27 -3.13 -2.53 -2.88
N SER A 28 -2.57 -3.47 -3.63
CA SER A 28 -3.28 -4.18 -4.71
C SER A 28 -3.55 -5.63 -4.31
N TYR A 29 -4.69 -6.15 -4.78
CA TYR A 29 -5.02 -7.56 -4.67
C TYR A 29 -4.76 -8.26 -6.00
N VAL A 30 -3.86 -9.25 -6.00
CA VAL A 30 -3.47 -10.02 -7.18
C VAL A 30 -4.03 -11.43 -7.08
N ASN A 31 -4.77 -11.86 -8.10
CA ASN A 31 -5.27 -13.23 -8.24
C ASN A 31 -5.23 -13.63 -9.72
N ASP A 32 -4.06 -14.06 -10.16
CA ASP A 32 -3.76 -14.43 -11.55
C ASP A 32 -4.19 -15.86 -11.92
N VAL A 33 -4.53 -16.70 -10.93
CA VAL A 33 -4.97 -18.09 -11.13
C VAL A 33 -6.47 -18.21 -11.42
N CYS A 34 -7.23 -17.11 -11.32
CA CYS A 34 -8.68 -17.17 -11.47
C CYS A 34 -9.17 -17.05 -12.92
N SER A 35 -9.71 -18.15 -13.45
CA SER A 35 -10.21 -18.25 -14.84
C SER A 35 -11.61 -17.67 -15.06
N SER A 36 -12.43 -17.51 -14.01
CA SER A 36 -13.71 -16.78 -14.06
C SER A 36 -14.31 -16.57 -12.67
N GLY A 37 -14.67 -15.34 -12.31
CA GLY A 37 -15.59 -15.05 -11.18
C GLY A 37 -14.97 -14.80 -9.80
N CYS A 38 -13.66 -14.60 -9.67
CA CYS A 38 -13.12 -14.19 -8.38
C CYS A 38 -13.49 -12.74 -8.04
N GLU A 39 -13.82 -12.50 -6.78
CA GLU A 39 -13.87 -11.15 -6.20
C GLU A 39 -12.55 -10.44 -6.52
N ARG A 40 -12.65 -9.40 -7.35
CA ARG A 40 -11.55 -8.50 -7.72
C ARG A 40 -11.47 -7.29 -6.80
N GLU A 41 -12.28 -7.26 -5.75
CA GLU A 41 -12.36 -6.08 -4.91
C GLU A 41 -11.06 -5.95 -4.10
N PRO A 42 -10.43 -4.76 -4.12
CA PRO A 42 -9.27 -4.48 -3.30
C PRO A 42 -9.71 -4.64 -1.85
N ARG A 43 -9.21 -5.69 -1.19
CA ARG A 43 -9.47 -5.86 0.23
C ARG A 43 -8.69 -4.76 0.93
N SER A 44 -9.40 -3.77 1.47
CA SER A 44 -8.81 -2.76 2.35
C SER A 44 -7.86 -3.46 3.32
N MET A 45 -6.60 -3.05 3.28
CA MET A 45 -5.52 -3.69 4.02
C MET A 45 -5.12 -2.76 5.14
N THR A 46 -5.07 -3.28 6.36
CA THR A 46 -4.51 -2.53 7.48
C THR A 46 -2.99 -2.71 7.51
N LEU A 47 -2.29 -1.59 7.61
CA LEU A 47 -0.84 -1.51 7.79
C LEU A 47 -0.56 -0.92 9.18
N LEU A 48 0.24 -1.64 9.95
CA LEU A 48 0.70 -1.23 11.27
C LEU A 48 2.11 -0.65 11.15
N VAL A 49 2.32 0.58 11.60
CA VAL A 49 3.63 1.22 11.63
C VAL A 49 4.17 1.22 13.05
N LYS A 50 5.41 0.76 13.20
CA LYS A 50 6.16 0.74 14.45
C LYS A 50 7.39 1.63 14.36
N SER A 51 7.74 2.33 15.43
CA SER A 51 9.02 3.04 15.51
C SER A 51 10.17 2.08 15.80
N LEU A 52 11.33 2.33 15.20
CA LEU A 52 12.56 1.61 15.52
C LEU A 52 13.50 2.50 16.35
N PRO A 53 14.31 1.91 17.24
CA PRO A 53 14.41 0.48 17.58
C PRO A 53 13.43 0.02 18.67
N GLN A 54 12.52 0.90 19.11
CA GLN A 54 11.68 0.66 20.30
C GLN A 54 10.48 -0.27 20.03
N ASP A 55 10.19 -0.58 18.77
CA ASP A 55 9.06 -1.38 18.29
C ASP A 55 7.70 -0.91 18.86
N MET A 56 7.54 0.39 19.09
CA MET A 56 6.29 0.98 19.58
C MET A 56 5.34 1.22 18.42
N ASP A 57 4.08 0.83 18.57
CA ASP A 57 3.03 1.14 17.60
C ASP A 57 2.82 2.66 17.52
N VAL A 58 3.05 3.25 16.35
CA VAL A 58 2.95 4.70 16.11
C VAL A 58 1.80 5.07 15.19
N ALA A 59 1.41 4.17 14.27
CA ALA A 59 0.26 4.36 13.41
C ALA A 59 -0.37 3.02 13.02
N SER A 60 -1.67 3.05 12.74
CA SER A 60 -2.41 1.98 12.11
C SER A 60 -3.28 2.61 11.04
N VAL A 61 -2.99 2.32 9.77
CA VAL A 61 -3.69 2.89 8.62
C VAL A 61 -4.35 1.77 7.83
N THR A 62 -5.60 1.97 7.43
CA THR A 62 -6.27 1.04 6.52
C THR A 62 -6.40 1.71 5.17
N SER A 63 -5.99 1.00 4.11
CA SER A 63 -6.15 1.52 2.75
C SER A 63 -7.63 1.71 2.41
N ASN A 64 -7.90 2.75 1.61
CA ASN A 64 -9.25 3.08 1.14
C ASN A 64 -9.72 2.08 0.06
N GLU A 65 -10.89 2.33 -0.53
CA GLU A 65 -11.48 1.47 -1.58
C GLU A 65 -10.63 1.43 -2.85
N ASP A 66 -9.78 2.42 -3.10
CA ASP A 66 -8.83 2.43 -4.22
C ASP A 66 -7.50 1.72 -3.88
N GLY A 67 -7.34 1.28 -2.63
CA GLY A 67 -6.10 0.70 -2.11
C GLY A 67 -5.05 1.72 -1.69
N PHE A 68 -5.34 3.02 -1.77
CA PHE A 68 -4.43 4.07 -1.31
C PHE A 68 -4.39 4.14 0.21
N TYR A 69 -3.19 4.35 0.76
CA TYR A 69 -3.00 4.67 2.16
C TYR A 69 -1.92 5.73 2.34
N GLU A 70 -2.03 6.50 3.41
CA GLU A 70 -0.98 7.41 3.86
C GLU A 70 -0.96 7.50 5.38
N ALA A 71 0.22 7.72 5.96
CA ALA A 71 0.42 7.95 7.37
C ALA A 71 1.47 9.06 7.56
N ALA A 72 1.05 10.15 8.20
CA ALA A 72 1.96 11.21 8.61
C ALA A 72 2.87 10.71 9.74
N LEU A 73 4.19 10.82 9.54
CA LEU A 73 5.18 10.37 10.51
C LEU A 73 6.22 11.46 10.76
N ALA A 74 6.76 11.48 11.97
CA ALA A 74 7.91 12.31 12.29
C ALA A 74 9.16 11.78 11.55
N LEU A 75 10.24 12.56 11.59
CA LEU A 75 11.53 12.08 11.10
C LEU A 75 12.00 10.93 12.01
N GLY A 76 12.48 9.84 11.41
CA GLY A 76 12.92 8.66 12.15
C GLY A 76 12.86 7.36 11.36
N ASP A 77 13.19 6.28 12.04
CA ASP A 77 13.19 4.92 11.50
C ASP A 77 11.94 4.16 11.94
N TYR A 78 11.36 3.42 10.99
CA TYR A 78 10.09 2.76 11.16
C TYR A 78 10.09 1.38 10.51
N ARG A 79 9.15 0.55 10.96
CA ARG A 79 8.77 -0.72 10.34
C ARG A 79 7.29 -0.69 10.08
N ILE A 80 6.89 -0.88 8.83
CA ILE A 80 5.48 -1.04 8.46
C ILE A 80 5.20 -2.53 8.23
N CYS A 81 4.11 -3.04 8.80
CA CYS A 81 3.70 -4.43 8.68
C CYS A 81 2.26 -4.53 8.17
N THR A 82 2.08 -5.31 7.13
CA THR A 82 0.76 -5.67 6.59
C THR A 82 0.05 -6.69 7.49
N THR A 83 -1.28 -6.74 7.46
CA THR A 83 -2.08 -7.76 8.16
C THR A 83 -1.73 -9.21 7.78
N PHE A 84 -1.11 -9.43 6.62
CA PHE A 84 -0.64 -10.73 6.16
C PHE A 84 0.79 -11.08 6.60
N GLY A 85 1.38 -10.27 7.48
CA GLY A 85 2.66 -10.56 8.13
C GLY A 85 3.90 -10.18 7.33
N ARG A 86 3.76 -9.47 6.19
CA ARG A 86 4.92 -8.85 5.53
C ARG A 86 5.26 -7.54 6.21
N CYS A 87 6.52 -7.38 6.59
CA CYS A 87 7.05 -6.15 7.17
C CYS A 87 8.16 -5.56 6.31
N THR A 88 8.29 -4.24 6.31
CA THR A 88 9.34 -3.50 5.60
C THR A 88 9.84 -2.38 6.49
N ASP A 89 11.16 -2.30 6.63
CA ASP A 89 11.82 -1.24 7.39
C ASP A 89 12.08 -0.07 6.44
N PHE A 90 11.85 1.15 6.92
CA PHE A 90 12.02 2.38 6.16
C PHE A 90 12.39 3.55 7.08
N SER A 91 12.97 4.58 6.51
CA SER A 91 13.36 5.81 7.23
C SER A 91 12.65 7.00 6.61
N VAL A 92 12.20 7.93 7.45
CA VAL A 92 11.57 9.18 7.04
C VAL A 92 12.52 10.32 7.38
N GLY A 93 13.03 11.00 6.36
CA GLY A 93 13.80 12.23 6.46
C GLY A 93 12.94 13.48 6.60
N ILE A 94 13.61 14.65 6.64
CA ILE A 94 12.96 15.95 6.77
C ILE A 94 12.15 16.26 5.51
N ASN A 95 10.85 16.49 5.66
CA ASN A 95 9.91 16.72 4.55
C ASN A 95 9.94 15.60 3.49
N GLU A 96 10.24 14.38 3.92
CA GLU A 96 10.29 13.21 3.05
C GLU A 96 9.00 12.41 3.15
N VAL A 97 8.46 12.02 2.00
CA VAL A 97 7.33 11.11 1.91
C VAL A 97 7.77 9.85 1.18
N VAL A 98 7.83 8.74 1.90
CA VAL A 98 8.30 7.45 1.40
C VAL A 98 7.15 6.71 0.74
N ARG A 99 7.35 6.25 -0.50
CA ARG A 99 6.38 5.41 -1.21
C ARG A 99 6.67 3.93 -0.93
N LEU A 100 5.69 3.19 -0.43
CA LEU A 100 5.74 1.74 -0.27
C LEU A 100 4.47 1.11 -0.83
N ASP A 101 4.59 0.36 -1.91
CA ASP A 101 3.45 -0.35 -2.50
C ASP A 101 3.46 -1.82 -2.08
N TYR A 102 2.27 -2.39 -1.87
CA TYR A 102 2.10 -3.78 -1.44
C TYR A 102 1.13 -4.51 -2.36
N GLU A 103 1.54 -5.70 -2.77
CA GLU A 103 0.66 -6.63 -3.48
C GLU A 103 0.38 -7.85 -2.59
N MET A 104 -0.87 -8.29 -2.58
CA MET A 104 -1.27 -9.47 -1.80
C MET A 104 -2.20 -10.42 -2.57
N SER A 105 -2.20 -11.68 -2.16
CA SER A 105 -3.15 -12.68 -2.62
C SER A 105 -3.58 -13.58 -1.45
N VAL A 106 -4.85 -13.98 -1.39
CA VAL A 106 -5.36 -14.94 -0.39
C VAL A 106 -5.50 -16.37 -0.92
N GLY A 107 -5.13 -16.62 -2.19
CA GLY A 107 -5.17 -17.94 -2.85
C GLY A 107 -3.80 -18.36 -3.40
N PRO A 108 -3.72 -19.39 -4.29
CA PRO A 108 -2.52 -19.65 -5.09
C PRO A 108 -2.35 -18.45 -6.03
N GLY A 109 -1.82 -17.34 -5.52
CA GLY A 109 -1.89 -16.03 -6.16
C GLY A 109 -0.91 -15.80 -7.28
N TRP A 110 -0.24 -16.87 -7.73
CA TRP A 110 0.81 -16.85 -8.73
C TRP A 110 0.76 -18.17 -9.50
N SER A 111 0.36 -18.12 -10.76
CA SER A 111 0.71 -19.16 -11.73
C SER A 111 2.20 -19.03 -12.03
N ARG A 112 2.94 -20.13 -11.81
CA ARG A 112 4.39 -20.18 -11.95
C ARG A 112 4.84 -20.08 -13.41
#